data_AF-A0A8C5QEQ1-F1
#
_entry.id   AF-A0A8C5QEQ1-F1
#
_cell.length_a   1.000
_cell.length_b   1.000
_cell.length_c   1.000
_cell.angle_alpha   90.00
_cell.angle_beta   90.00
_cell.angle_gamma   90.00
#
_symmetry.space_group_name_H-M   'P 1'
#
loop_
_entity.id
_entity.type
_entity.pdbx_description
1 polymer ?
#
loop_
_entity_poly.entity_id
_entity_poly.type
_entity_poly.pdbx_seq_one_letter_code
_entity_poly.pdbx_strand_id
1 'polypeptide(L)'
;MFHSDSPVTDFGLADFPSGSYSYILYDVLSLVMTFGTKRGREDDPAEAKVQRKERGSRNQYREEDRGANGDERKALETVAGDDDDDDDDDEAEPLDESAVKRMILTFEKRSYKNQELRIKFPDNPEKFMESELDLNDIIQEMHVIATITDLYHLLVELNAVQSLLGLLGHENTDVCIAVVDLLQELTDIDTLHESEEGAQVLIDALVEGQVVALLVQNLDRLDESSKEEADGVHNTLAIIENMTEFRPEICADAAQQGLLQWLLKRLKAKMPFDANKLYCSEILAILLQNNDGTRELLGELDGTDVLLQQLSVFKRHDPSTAEEQ
;
A
#
# COMPACT_ATOMS: atom_id res chain seq x y z
N MET A 1 -49.70 -38.47 -1.25
CA MET A 1 -50.16 -37.29 -0.49
C MET A 1 -49.46 -37.34 0.88
N PHE A 2 -48.48 -36.50 1.19
CA PHE A 2 -47.85 -35.42 0.41
C PHE A 2 -46.32 -35.59 0.47
N HIS A 3 -45.61 -35.11 -0.55
CA HIS A 3 -44.21 -34.70 -0.40
C HIS A 3 -44.19 -33.18 -0.53
N SER A 4 -43.40 -32.53 0.31
CA SER A 4 -43.26 -31.08 0.37
C SER A 4 -41.97 -30.69 -0.35
N ASP A 5 -42.05 -30.49 -1.66
CA ASP A 5 -40.97 -29.87 -2.41
C ASP A 5 -40.87 -28.40 -1.99
N SER A 6 -39.72 -28.03 -1.43
CA SER A 6 -39.34 -26.62 -1.25
C SER A 6 -38.51 -26.21 -2.48
N PRO A 7 -38.79 -25.06 -3.12
CA PRO A 7 -38.00 -24.63 -4.26
C PRO A 7 -36.63 -24.18 -3.76
N VAL A 8 -35.59 -24.95 -4.07
CA VAL A 8 -34.22 -24.44 -4.08
C VAL A 8 -34.16 -23.42 -5.21
N THR A 9 -34.09 -22.14 -4.86
CA THR A 9 -33.81 -21.08 -5.83
C THR A 9 -32.34 -21.19 -6.21
N ASP A 10 -32.12 -21.91 -7.30
CA ASP A 10 -30.86 -21.97 -8.04
C ASP A 10 -30.54 -20.57 -8.58
N PHE A 11 -29.84 -19.77 -7.77
CA PHE A 11 -29.20 -18.55 -8.24
C PHE A 11 -27.98 -18.99 -9.05
N GLY A 12 -28.21 -19.22 -10.34
CA GLY A 12 -27.14 -19.55 -11.27
C GLY A 12 -26.06 -18.48 -11.21
N LEU A 13 -24.85 -18.90 -10.86
CA LEU A 13 -23.63 -18.15 -11.17
C LEU A 13 -23.59 -18.03 -12.70
N ALA A 14 -24.00 -16.87 -13.21
CA ALA A 14 -23.66 -16.48 -14.56
C ALA A 14 -22.20 -16.06 -14.57
N ASP A 15 -21.48 -16.42 -15.64
CA ASP A 15 -20.09 -16.04 -15.83
C ASP A 15 -19.97 -14.50 -15.87
N PHE A 16 -19.45 -13.90 -14.80
CA PHE A 16 -19.13 -12.49 -14.68
C PHE A 16 -17.62 -12.33 -14.51
N PRO A 17 -17.02 -11.20 -14.96
CA PRO A 17 -15.57 -11.04 -14.97
C PRO A 17 -14.99 -11.03 -13.55
N SER A 18 -13.98 -11.86 -13.31
CA SER A 18 -13.16 -11.82 -12.11
C SER A 18 -12.37 -10.51 -12.05
N GLY A 19 -12.42 -9.79 -10.93
CA GLY A 19 -11.64 -8.57 -10.70
C GLY A 19 -12.45 -7.30 -10.38
N SER A 20 -13.72 -7.41 -10.00
CA SER A 20 -14.57 -6.25 -9.67
C SER A 20 -15.00 -6.19 -8.20
N TYR A 21 -15.02 -4.97 -7.67
CA TYR A 21 -15.11 -4.71 -6.23
C TYR A 21 -16.33 -5.36 -5.56
N SER A 22 -17.51 -5.27 -6.17
CA SER A 22 -18.73 -5.79 -5.54
C SER A 22 -18.71 -7.32 -5.44
N TYR A 23 -18.22 -8.02 -6.46
CA TYR A 23 -18.09 -9.48 -6.45
C TYR A 23 -17.02 -9.97 -5.49
N ILE A 24 -15.84 -9.32 -5.45
CA ILE A 24 -14.77 -9.66 -4.51
C ILE A 24 -15.30 -9.58 -3.06
N LEU A 25 -16.06 -8.53 -2.73
CA LEU A 25 -16.69 -8.42 -1.41
C LEU A 25 -17.78 -9.49 -1.15
N TYR A 26 -18.53 -9.92 -2.16
CA TYR A 26 -19.50 -11.03 -2.03
C TYR A 26 -18.81 -12.37 -1.80
N ASP A 27 -17.73 -12.66 -2.51
CA ASP A 27 -16.94 -13.89 -2.38
C ASP A 27 -16.24 -13.94 -1.02
N VAL A 28 -15.62 -12.84 -0.60
CA VAL A 28 -15.06 -12.65 0.75
C VAL A 28 -16.14 -12.88 1.82
N LEU A 29 -17.34 -12.33 1.66
CA LEU A 29 -18.44 -12.57 2.60
C LEU A 29 -18.89 -14.04 2.59
N SER A 30 -18.89 -14.71 1.44
CA SER A 30 -19.22 -16.14 1.29
C SER A 30 -18.22 -17.04 2.04
N LEU A 31 -16.92 -16.76 1.89
CA LEU A 31 -15.83 -17.45 2.60
C LEU A 31 -15.98 -17.35 4.13
N VAL A 32 -16.43 -16.21 4.65
CA VAL A 32 -16.68 -16.02 6.10
C VAL A 32 -18.00 -16.67 6.54
N MET A 33 -19.07 -16.52 5.76
CA MET A 33 -20.42 -16.99 6.11
C MET A 33 -20.56 -18.52 6.11
N THR A 34 -19.77 -19.24 5.31
CA THR A 34 -19.72 -20.71 5.33
C THR A 34 -19.21 -21.27 6.67
N PHE A 35 -18.43 -20.50 7.43
CA PHE A 35 -17.94 -20.85 8.78
C PHE A 35 -18.91 -20.42 9.90
N GLY A 36 -19.69 -19.36 9.67
CA GLY A 36 -20.47 -18.61 10.67
C GLY A 36 -21.70 -19.27 11.32
N THR A 37 -21.79 -20.60 11.41
CA THR A 37 -22.95 -21.30 12.03
C THR A 37 -22.71 -21.82 13.45
N LYS A 38 -22.20 -20.98 14.36
CA LYS A 38 -22.34 -21.18 15.83
C LYS A 38 -22.09 -19.93 16.67
N ARG A 39 -22.99 -19.74 17.66
CA ARG A 39 -23.14 -18.63 18.63
C ARG A 39 -23.99 -17.48 18.07
N GLY A 40 -24.97 -16.93 18.80
CA GLY A 40 -25.35 -17.19 20.18
C GLY A 40 -25.75 -15.88 20.85
N ARG A 41 -26.91 -15.31 20.45
CA ARG A 41 -27.41 -14.04 20.98
C ARG A 41 -27.82 -14.19 22.45
N GLU A 42 -27.27 -13.32 23.29
CA GLU A 42 -27.92 -12.86 24.52
C GLU A 42 -28.02 -11.32 24.45
N ASP A 43 -29.11 -10.79 25.01
CA ASP A 43 -29.59 -9.42 24.76
C ASP A 43 -29.24 -8.42 25.88
N ASP A 44 -29.63 -7.15 25.63
CA ASP A 44 -30.13 -6.16 26.61
C ASP A 44 -29.13 -5.07 27.15
N PRO A 45 -29.58 -3.92 27.71
CA PRO A 45 -29.87 -2.73 26.87
C PRO A 45 -29.48 -1.33 27.46
N ALA A 46 -29.74 -0.27 26.67
CA ALA A 46 -29.98 1.14 27.08
C ALA A 46 -28.83 1.90 27.81
N GLU A 47 -28.81 3.23 27.98
CA GLU A 47 -29.44 4.37 27.26
C GLU A 47 -28.28 5.40 26.95
N ALA A 48 -28.40 6.65 26.50
CA ALA A 48 -29.44 7.67 26.63
C ALA A 48 -29.42 8.70 25.48
N LYS A 49 -30.18 9.81 25.63
CA LYS A 49 -30.10 11.03 24.80
C LYS A 49 -29.78 12.26 25.65
N VAL A 50 -29.07 13.24 25.10
CA VAL A 50 -29.10 14.63 25.60
C VAL A 50 -29.31 15.61 24.45
N GLN A 51 -30.36 16.44 24.55
CA GLN A 51 -30.61 17.58 23.67
C GLN A 51 -30.33 18.89 24.40
N ARG A 52 -29.69 19.86 23.72
CA ARG A 52 -29.90 21.32 23.90
C ARG A 52 -29.05 22.14 22.92
N LYS A 53 -29.31 23.43 22.66
CA LYS A 53 -30.52 24.11 22.13
C LYS A 53 -30.08 25.52 21.64
N GLU A 54 -30.70 25.98 20.55
CA GLU A 54 -30.43 27.19 19.75
C GLU A 54 -30.24 28.55 20.48
N ARG A 55 -29.52 29.46 19.78
CA ARG A 55 -29.75 30.92 19.53
C ARG A 55 -28.64 31.36 18.53
N GLY A 56 -28.82 32.07 17.41
CA GLY A 56 -29.74 33.17 17.04
C GLY A 56 -29.15 34.52 17.50
N SER A 57 -28.79 35.53 16.68
CA SER A 57 -29.06 35.92 15.27
C SER A 57 -27.89 36.79 14.73
N ARG A 58 -27.42 36.69 13.47
CA ARG A 58 -27.86 37.35 12.20
C ARG A 58 -27.65 38.88 12.08
N ASN A 59 -26.72 39.30 11.20
CA ASN A 59 -26.82 40.36 10.15
C ASN A 59 -25.41 40.85 9.72
N GLN A 60 -25.13 41.45 8.55
CA GLN A 60 -25.61 41.34 7.14
C GLN A 60 -24.73 42.30 6.27
N TYR A 61 -24.59 42.07 4.95
CA TYR A 61 -23.95 42.96 3.92
C TYR A 61 -22.40 43.03 3.94
N ARG A 62 -21.65 43.19 2.82
CA ARG A 62 -21.98 43.33 1.37
C ARG A 62 -20.73 43.21 0.45
N GLU A 63 -20.96 42.76 -0.80
CA GLU A 63 -20.24 42.91 -2.09
C GLU A 63 -18.75 43.35 -2.16
N GLU A 64 -17.93 42.45 -2.71
CA GLU A 64 -17.10 42.54 -3.95
C GLU A 64 -16.18 43.74 -4.34
N ASP A 65 -15.11 43.31 -5.04
CA ASP A 65 -14.25 43.96 -6.03
C ASP A 65 -13.09 44.89 -5.62
N ARG A 66 -11.86 44.43 -5.94
CA ARG A 66 -10.88 45.14 -6.77
C ARG A 66 -9.73 44.22 -7.20
N GLY A 67 -9.68 43.90 -8.49
CA GLY A 67 -8.57 43.13 -9.08
C GLY A 67 -7.32 43.96 -9.42
N ALA A 68 -6.30 43.27 -9.94
CA ALA A 68 -5.17 43.87 -10.66
C ALA A 68 -4.70 42.91 -11.78
N ASN A 69 -4.70 43.38 -13.02
CA ASN A 69 -4.10 42.66 -14.17
C ASN A 69 -2.57 42.73 -14.13
N GLY A 70 -1.91 41.72 -14.70
CA GLY A 70 -0.50 41.74 -15.11
C GLY A 70 -0.29 40.79 -16.28
N ASP A 71 0.00 41.34 -17.46
CA ASP A 71 0.05 40.60 -18.74
C ASP A 71 1.22 39.61 -18.86
N GLU A 72 1.02 38.61 -19.72
CA GLU A 72 2.03 37.62 -20.11
C GLU A 72 3.00 38.12 -21.23
N ARG A 73 4.02 37.30 -21.51
CA ARG A 73 4.79 37.18 -22.77
C ARG A 73 5.76 38.31 -23.14
N LYS A 74 7.07 38.03 -22.97
CA LYS A 74 8.02 37.80 -24.09
C LYS A 74 9.44 37.47 -23.62
N ALA A 75 10.06 36.52 -24.34
CA ALA A 75 11.49 36.41 -24.71
C ALA A 75 12.11 35.03 -24.41
N LEU A 76 12.00 34.12 -25.38
CA LEU A 76 12.87 32.95 -25.55
C LEU A 76 13.04 32.72 -27.07
N GLU A 77 14.22 33.07 -27.59
CA GLU A 77 14.71 32.74 -28.94
C GLU A 77 16.24 32.92 -28.93
N THR A 78 16.97 32.15 -29.77
CA THR A 78 18.44 31.92 -29.75
C THR A 78 18.95 31.24 -28.46
N VAL A 79 19.78 30.19 -28.52
CA VAL A 79 20.71 29.73 -29.59
C VAL A 79 20.54 28.23 -29.86
N ALA A 80 20.63 27.82 -31.13
CA ALA A 80 20.89 26.42 -31.50
C ALA A 80 22.38 26.26 -31.82
N GLY A 81 22.98 25.14 -31.44
CA GLY A 81 24.38 24.83 -31.72
C GLY A 81 24.72 23.39 -31.36
N ASP A 82 24.98 22.61 -32.41
CA ASP A 82 25.78 21.38 -32.47
C ASP A 82 25.54 20.33 -31.35
N ASP A 83 24.51 19.50 -31.54
CA ASP A 83 24.49 18.13 -31.02
C ASP A 83 25.20 17.23 -32.05
N ASP A 84 26.43 16.80 -31.74
CA ASP A 84 27.08 15.68 -32.44
C ASP A 84 26.50 14.39 -31.84
N ASP A 85 25.73 13.63 -32.62
CA ASP A 85 25.21 12.31 -32.27
C ASP A 85 26.36 11.27 -32.22
N ASP A 86 27.15 11.28 -31.15
CA ASP A 86 27.92 10.10 -30.74
C ASP A 86 26.94 9.11 -30.08
N ASP A 87 26.30 8.27 -30.91
CA ASP A 87 25.66 7.02 -30.52
C ASP A 87 26.74 6.04 -30.00
N ASP A 88 27.36 6.35 -28.85
CA ASP A 88 27.97 5.33 -28.02
C ASP A 88 26.82 4.49 -27.44
N ASP A 89 26.63 3.31 -28.03
CA ASP A 89 25.92 2.18 -27.43
C ASP A 89 26.67 1.85 -26.12
N ASP A 90 26.34 2.58 -25.05
CA ASP A 90 26.71 2.29 -23.66
C ASP A 90 26.01 0.98 -23.26
N GLU A 91 26.52 -0.13 -23.80
CA GLU A 91 26.21 -1.51 -23.41
C GLU A 91 26.71 -1.69 -21.97
N ALA A 92 25.91 -1.17 -21.04
CA ALA A 92 26.27 -0.93 -19.66
C ALA A 92 26.94 -2.17 -19.06
N GLU A 93 28.19 -2.03 -18.60
CA GLU A 93 28.93 -3.17 -18.06
C GLU A 93 28.08 -3.87 -16.99
N PRO A 94 27.80 -5.19 -17.13
CA PRO A 94 26.88 -5.87 -16.25
C PRO A 94 27.39 -5.75 -14.81
N LEU A 95 26.54 -5.21 -13.93
CA LEU A 95 26.90 -4.88 -12.55
C LEU A 95 27.49 -6.09 -11.85
N ASP A 96 28.76 -5.99 -11.51
CA ASP A 96 29.46 -7.05 -10.81
C ASP A 96 29.16 -7.01 -9.30
N GLU A 97 29.50 -8.13 -8.64
CA GLU A 97 29.41 -8.27 -7.18
C GLU A 97 30.10 -7.10 -6.43
N SER A 98 31.17 -6.54 -7.01
CA SER A 98 31.92 -5.41 -6.43
C SER A 98 31.18 -4.07 -6.54
N ALA A 99 30.41 -3.85 -7.60
CA ALA A 99 29.56 -2.68 -7.81
C ALA A 99 28.39 -2.70 -6.82
N VAL A 100 27.66 -3.82 -6.72
CA VAL A 100 26.55 -3.98 -5.77
C VAL A 100 27.03 -3.79 -4.32
N LYS A 101 28.16 -4.41 -3.93
CA LYS A 101 28.76 -4.20 -2.60
C LYS A 101 29.11 -2.72 -2.33
N ARG A 102 29.60 -1.99 -3.33
CA ARG A 102 29.94 -0.56 -3.21
C ARG A 102 28.70 0.32 -3.09
N MET A 103 27.63 -0.02 -3.79
CA MET A 103 26.35 0.67 -3.74
C MET A 103 25.71 0.51 -2.35
N ILE A 104 25.64 -0.72 -1.83
CA ILE A 104 25.16 -1.00 -0.46
C ILE A 104 26.00 -0.24 0.60
N LEU A 105 27.33 -0.28 0.52
CA LEU A 105 28.19 0.47 1.44
C LEU A 105 28.03 2.01 1.31
N THR A 106 27.59 2.49 0.16
CA THR A 106 27.28 3.91 -0.06
C THR A 106 25.93 4.26 0.57
N PHE A 107 24.92 3.41 0.40
CA PHE A 107 23.61 3.52 1.07
C PHE A 107 23.76 3.58 2.59
N GLU A 108 24.45 2.61 3.20
CA GLU A 108 24.74 2.59 4.65
C GLU A 108 25.39 3.89 5.13
N LYS A 109 26.34 4.41 4.36
CA LYS A 109 27.04 5.65 4.68
C LYS A 109 26.14 6.88 4.56
N ARG A 110 25.28 6.98 3.52
CA ARG A 110 24.34 8.11 3.33
C ARG A 110 23.23 8.05 4.41
N SER A 111 22.68 6.87 4.70
CA SER A 111 21.69 6.62 5.77
C SER A 111 22.21 7.02 7.15
N TYR A 112 23.38 6.52 7.56
CA TYR A 112 24.02 6.92 8.82
C TYR A 112 24.29 8.43 8.89
N LYS A 113 24.67 9.05 7.76
CA LYS A 113 24.99 10.48 7.69
C LYS A 113 23.74 11.36 7.85
N ASN A 114 22.63 10.99 7.22
CA ASN A 114 21.34 11.64 7.43
C ASN A 114 20.92 11.53 8.90
N GLN A 115 20.94 10.31 9.47
CA GLN A 115 20.55 10.06 10.85
C GLN A 115 21.40 10.87 11.86
N GLU A 116 22.72 10.94 11.66
CA GLU A 116 23.62 11.78 12.49
C GLU A 116 23.20 13.26 12.44
N LEU A 117 22.87 13.78 11.25
CA LEU A 117 22.51 15.18 11.08
C LEU A 117 21.10 15.50 11.62
N ARG A 118 20.10 14.62 11.44
CA ARG A 118 18.78 14.76 12.04
C ARG A 118 18.85 14.78 13.57
N ILE A 119 19.60 13.87 14.19
CA ILE A 119 19.82 13.84 15.65
C ILE A 119 20.53 15.12 16.15
N LYS A 120 21.47 15.65 15.37
CA LYS A 120 22.26 16.83 15.73
C LYS A 120 21.52 18.16 15.53
N PHE A 121 20.56 18.18 14.62
CA PHE A 121 19.89 19.39 14.13
C PHE A 121 18.35 19.19 13.95
N PRO A 122 17.62 18.67 14.95
CA PRO A 122 16.22 18.25 14.78
C PRO A 122 15.29 19.40 14.33
N ASP A 123 15.49 20.61 14.87
CA ASP A 123 14.70 21.80 14.54
C ASP A 123 15.25 22.61 13.35
N ASN A 124 16.19 22.06 12.57
CA ASN A 124 16.89 22.76 11.47
C ASN A 124 16.98 21.90 10.19
N PRO A 125 15.88 21.69 9.45
CA PRO A 125 15.86 20.88 8.23
C PRO A 125 16.90 21.28 7.19
N GLU A 126 17.20 22.57 7.08
CA GLU A 126 18.20 23.11 6.15
C GLU A 126 19.64 22.58 6.38
N LYS A 127 19.90 21.88 7.50
CA LYS A 127 21.21 21.28 7.82
C LYS A 127 21.30 19.78 7.54
N PHE A 128 20.18 19.12 7.24
CA PHE A 128 20.15 17.70 6.89
C PHE A 128 19.48 17.42 5.53
N MET A 129 18.79 18.41 4.94
CA MET A 129 18.14 18.30 3.62
C MET A 129 19.06 17.77 2.51
N GLU A 130 20.30 18.27 2.41
CA GLU A 130 21.28 17.77 1.43
C GLU A 130 21.59 16.27 1.63
N SER A 131 21.79 15.84 2.89
CA SER A 131 21.99 14.42 3.21
C SER A 131 20.74 13.55 3.07
N GLU A 132 19.56 14.16 2.96
CA GLU A 132 18.28 13.49 2.74
C GLU A 132 18.02 13.26 1.25
N LEU A 133 18.35 14.24 0.42
CA LEU A 133 18.40 14.08 -1.04
C LEU A 133 19.45 13.04 -1.42
N ASP A 134 20.66 13.15 -0.88
CA ASP A 134 21.72 12.13 -1.01
C ASP A 134 21.19 10.72 -0.66
N LEU A 135 20.45 10.57 0.43
CA LEU A 135 19.87 9.29 0.85
C LEU A 135 18.78 8.80 -0.11
N ASN A 136 17.91 9.68 -0.60
CA ASN A 136 16.90 9.34 -1.58
C ASN A 136 17.54 8.88 -2.91
N ASP A 137 18.54 9.61 -3.39
CA ASP A 137 19.22 9.33 -4.66
C ASP A 137 19.87 7.93 -4.65
N ILE A 138 20.50 7.50 -3.55
CA ILE A 138 21.09 6.15 -3.48
C ILE A 138 20.03 5.04 -3.36
N ILE A 139 18.87 5.33 -2.78
CA ILE A 139 17.75 4.37 -2.77
C ILE A 139 17.24 4.18 -4.19
N GLN A 140 17.13 5.26 -4.97
CA GLN A 140 16.78 5.21 -6.39
C GLN A 140 17.86 4.52 -7.23
N GLU A 141 19.15 4.80 -7.01
CA GLU A 141 20.27 4.07 -7.62
C GLU A 141 20.19 2.55 -7.34
N MET A 142 19.68 2.12 -6.17
CA MET A 142 19.60 0.71 -5.78
C MET A 142 18.55 -0.13 -6.52
N HIS A 143 17.60 0.48 -7.25
CA HIS A 143 16.60 -0.25 -8.04
C HIS A 143 17.23 -1.21 -9.05
N VAL A 144 18.39 -0.87 -9.59
CA VAL A 144 19.13 -1.73 -10.52
C VAL A 144 19.60 -3.06 -9.89
N ILE A 145 19.56 -3.23 -8.56
CA ILE A 145 19.77 -4.54 -7.93
C ILE A 145 18.63 -5.50 -8.27
N ALA A 146 17.39 -5.01 -8.44
CA ALA A 146 16.22 -5.84 -8.71
C ALA A 146 16.45 -6.74 -9.93
N THR A 147 17.12 -6.24 -10.97
CA THR A 147 17.45 -6.97 -12.21
C THR A 147 18.54 -8.05 -12.05
N ILE A 148 19.08 -8.25 -10.84
CA ILE A 148 20.19 -9.19 -10.57
C ILE A 148 19.92 -9.97 -9.28
N THR A 149 18.88 -10.80 -9.33
CA THR A 149 18.33 -11.62 -8.23
C THR A 149 19.37 -12.53 -7.56
N ASP A 150 20.32 -13.08 -8.32
CA ASP A 150 21.46 -13.86 -7.80
C ASP A 150 22.28 -13.12 -6.71
N LEU A 151 22.31 -11.78 -6.75
CA LEU A 151 23.07 -10.95 -5.82
C LEU A 151 22.27 -10.49 -4.59
N TYR A 152 20.99 -10.89 -4.43
CA TYR A 152 20.16 -10.50 -3.28
C TYR A 152 20.75 -10.95 -1.93
N HIS A 153 21.53 -12.04 -1.91
CA HIS A 153 22.25 -12.48 -0.71
C HIS A 153 23.16 -11.37 -0.12
N LEU A 154 23.68 -10.46 -0.96
CA LEU A 154 24.50 -9.32 -0.52
C LEU A 154 23.71 -8.29 0.29
N LEU A 155 22.43 -8.07 -0.04
CA LEU A 155 21.55 -7.18 0.73
C LEU A 155 21.38 -7.68 2.17
N VAL A 156 21.33 -9.01 2.34
CA VAL A 156 21.17 -9.66 3.65
C VAL A 156 22.51 -9.73 4.39
N GLU A 157 23.58 -10.21 3.76
CA GLU A 157 24.92 -10.31 4.38
C GLU A 157 25.44 -8.95 4.87
N LEU A 158 25.16 -7.87 4.15
CA LEU A 158 25.58 -6.52 4.49
C LEU A 158 24.55 -5.73 5.34
N ASN A 159 23.46 -6.37 5.78
CA ASN A 159 22.36 -5.79 6.59
C ASN A 159 21.59 -4.63 5.92
N ALA A 160 21.68 -4.50 4.59
CA ALA A 160 20.96 -3.47 3.84
C ALA A 160 19.44 -3.59 3.99
N VAL A 161 18.92 -4.83 4.05
CA VAL A 161 17.49 -5.11 4.30
C VAL A 161 17.04 -4.48 5.62
N GLN A 162 17.79 -4.67 6.70
CA GLN A 162 17.45 -4.16 8.03
C GLN A 162 17.53 -2.62 8.08
N SER A 163 18.48 -2.01 7.36
CA SER A 163 18.56 -0.56 7.19
C SER A 163 17.39 0.00 6.37
N LEU A 164 16.99 -0.64 5.27
CA LEU A 164 15.80 -0.28 4.49
C LEU A 164 14.53 -0.37 5.34
N LEU A 165 14.33 -1.48 6.05
CA LEU A 165 13.20 -1.65 6.96
C LEU A 165 13.17 -0.58 8.08
N GLY A 166 14.33 -0.15 8.58
CA GLY A 166 14.43 0.97 9.51
C GLY A 166 14.00 2.32 8.93
N LEU A 167 14.18 2.52 7.61
CA LEU A 167 13.76 3.74 6.91
C LEU A 167 12.26 3.81 6.61
N LEU A 168 11.51 2.70 6.67
CA LEU A 168 10.03 2.74 6.58
C LEU A 168 9.38 3.59 7.70
N GLY A 169 10.09 3.78 8.82
CA GLY A 169 9.71 4.67 9.92
C GLY A 169 10.32 6.07 9.87
N HIS A 170 10.99 6.45 8.78
CA HIS A 170 11.69 7.74 8.66
C HIS A 170 10.73 8.93 8.71
N GLU A 171 11.13 10.06 9.31
CA GLU A 171 10.24 11.19 9.58
C GLU A 171 9.76 11.93 8.31
N ASN A 172 10.55 11.93 7.23
CA ASN A 172 10.09 12.36 5.90
C ASN A 172 9.46 11.16 5.16
N THR A 173 8.22 11.32 4.70
CA THR A 173 7.47 10.32 3.93
C THR A 173 8.06 10.05 2.56
N ASP A 174 8.71 11.03 1.91
CA ASP A 174 9.39 10.86 0.60
C ASP A 174 10.37 9.67 0.62
N VAL A 175 11.26 9.66 1.64
CA VAL A 175 12.26 8.60 1.85
C VAL A 175 11.59 7.24 2.10
N CYS A 176 10.42 7.24 2.74
CA CYS A 176 9.68 6.00 3.04
C CYS A 176 9.02 5.44 1.78
N ILE A 177 8.50 6.32 0.93
CA ILE A 177 7.90 5.96 -0.36
C ILE A 177 8.99 5.44 -1.30
N ALA A 178 10.16 6.07 -1.37
CA ALA A 178 11.30 5.55 -2.13
C ALA A 178 11.75 4.15 -1.67
N VAL A 179 11.70 3.86 -0.36
CA VAL A 179 11.98 2.50 0.15
C VAL A 179 10.87 1.51 -0.18
N VAL A 180 9.60 1.92 -0.13
CA VAL A 180 8.47 1.07 -0.55
C VAL A 180 8.56 0.76 -2.05
N ASP A 181 8.92 1.74 -2.87
CA ASP A 181 9.12 1.59 -4.32
C ASP A 181 10.23 0.58 -4.63
N LEU A 182 11.41 0.74 -4.00
CA LEU A 182 12.51 -0.22 -4.11
C LEU A 182 12.14 -1.62 -3.62
N LEU A 183 11.40 -1.73 -2.51
CA LEU A 183 10.94 -3.02 -2.00
C LEU A 183 9.91 -3.68 -2.92
N GLN A 184 9.09 -2.90 -3.62
CA GLN A 184 8.13 -3.42 -4.60
C GLN A 184 8.86 -4.04 -5.79
N GLU A 185 9.88 -3.39 -6.35
CA GLU A 185 10.67 -3.98 -7.45
C GLU A 185 11.52 -5.17 -6.99
N LEU A 186 12.16 -5.10 -5.82
CA LEU A 186 12.92 -6.22 -5.24
C LEU A 186 12.04 -7.44 -4.87
N THR A 187 10.72 -7.27 -4.81
CA THR A 187 9.78 -8.37 -4.55
C THR A 187 8.92 -8.72 -5.77
N ASP A 188 9.10 -8.07 -6.92
CA ASP A 188 8.31 -8.36 -8.13
C ASP A 188 8.29 -9.86 -8.48
N ILE A 189 7.12 -10.40 -8.80
CA ILE A 189 6.94 -11.85 -8.91
C ILE A 189 7.62 -12.46 -10.14
N ASP A 190 7.70 -11.74 -11.26
CA ASP A 190 8.46 -12.19 -12.42
C ASP A 190 9.97 -12.20 -12.09
N THR A 191 10.44 -11.19 -11.37
CA THR A 191 11.80 -11.05 -10.86
C THR A 191 12.18 -12.16 -9.87
N LEU A 192 11.35 -12.43 -8.86
CA LEU A 192 11.61 -13.49 -7.85
C LEU A 192 11.72 -14.90 -8.46
N HIS A 193 11.12 -15.14 -9.64
CA HIS A 193 11.22 -16.41 -10.34
C HIS A 193 12.52 -16.60 -11.15
N GLU A 194 13.36 -15.56 -11.31
CA GLU A 194 14.65 -15.68 -12.00
C GLU A 194 15.70 -16.45 -11.17
N SER A 195 15.73 -16.25 -9.85
CA SER A 195 16.66 -16.91 -8.93
C SER A 195 16.00 -17.26 -7.59
N GLU A 196 15.51 -18.50 -7.48
CA GLU A 196 14.81 -19.04 -6.31
C GLU A 196 15.65 -18.92 -5.02
N GLU A 197 16.99 -19.10 -5.10
CA GLU A 197 17.89 -19.00 -3.94
C GLU A 197 18.06 -17.54 -3.46
N GLY A 198 18.21 -16.59 -4.39
CA GLY A 198 18.28 -15.15 -4.07
C GLY A 198 16.96 -14.61 -3.51
N ALA A 199 15.85 -14.96 -4.16
CA ALA A 199 14.49 -14.64 -3.72
C ALA A 199 14.19 -15.18 -2.31
N GLN A 200 14.46 -16.47 -2.07
CA GLN A 200 14.23 -17.11 -0.77
C GLN A 200 14.99 -16.40 0.37
N VAL A 201 16.26 -16.04 0.15
CA VAL A 201 17.10 -15.35 1.14
C VAL A 201 16.58 -13.93 1.44
N LEU A 202 16.13 -13.19 0.43
CA LEU A 202 15.53 -11.86 0.63
C LEU A 202 14.21 -11.95 1.41
N ILE A 203 13.30 -12.83 0.99
CA ILE A 203 11.97 -12.99 1.60
C ILE A 203 12.10 -13.47 3.05
N ASP A 204 13.04 -14.37 3.36
CA ASP A 204 13.35 -14.78 4.74
C ASP A 204 13.78 -13.57 5.60
N ALA A 205 14.68 -12.72 5.11
CA ALA A 205 15.14 -11.54 5.83
C ALA A 205 14.04 -10.48 6.03
N LEU A 206 13.14 -10.30 5.05
CA LEU A 206 12.00 -9.39 5.15
C LEU A 206 10.97 -9.88 6.18
N VAL A 207 10.68 -11.19 6.21
CA VAL A 207 9.76 -11.80 7.18
C VAL A 207 10.36 -11.76 8.60
N GLU A 208 11.64 -12.10 8.78
CA GLU A 208 12.33 -11.99 10.08
C GLU A 208 12.38 -10.53 10.57
N GLY A 209 12.55 -9.57 9.66
CA GLY A 209 12.49 -8.13 9.93
C GLY A 209 11.09 -7.57 10.19
N GLN A 210 10.04 -8.39 10.19
CA GLN A 210 8.63 -7.99 10.36
C GLN A 210 8.17 -6.90 9.37
N VAL A 211 8.55 -7.04 8.08
CA VAL A 211 8.24 -6.04 7.03
C VAL A 211 6.77 -5.62 7.01
N VAL A 212 5.82 -6.55 7.19
CA VAL A 212 4.38 -6.24 7.13
C VAL A 212 3.98 -5.30 8.28
N ALA A 213 4.46 -5.54 9.50
CA ALA A 213 4.19 -4.65 10.63
C ALA A 213 4.76 -3.24 10.43
N LEU A 214 5.91 -3.12 9.75
CA LEU A 214 6.56 -1.83 9.45
C LEU A 214 5.85 -1.08 8.31
N LEU A 215 5.48 -1.80 7.25
CA LEU A 215 4.65 -1.28 6.15
C LEU A 215 3.30 -0.78 6.67
N VAL A 216 2.61 -1.53 7.53
CA VAL A 216 1.33 -1.12 8.13
C VAL A 216 1.49 0.11 9.03
N GLN A 217 2.60 0.23 9.77
CA GLN A 217 2.91 1.45 10.54
C GLN A 217 3.12 2.66 9.62
N ASN A 218 3.74 2.48 8.46
CA ASN A 218 3.90 3.55 7.46
C ASN A 218 2.55 3.92 6.81
N LEU A 219 1.75 2.93 6.39
CA LEU A 219 0.41 3.13 5.83
C LEU A 219 -0.53 3.92 6.76
N ASP A 220 -0.38 3.82 8.08
CA ASP A 220 -1.25 4.50 9.04
C ASP A 220 -1.04 6.03 9.12
N ARG A 221 0.02 6.55 8.47
CA ARG A 221 0.37 7.99 8.43
C ARG A 221 0.38 8.64 7.05
N LEU A 222 0.24 7.87 5.96
CA LEU A 222 0.19 8.41 4.59
C LEU A 222 -1.14 9.13 4.33
N ASP A 223 -1.10 10.23 3.57
CA ASP A 223 -2.23 11.03 3.13
C ASP A 223 -2.50 10.82 1.63
N GLU A 224 -3.42 9.90 1.31
CA GLU A 224 -3.84 9.58 -0.05
C GLU A 224 -4.54 10.73 -0.82
N SER A 225 -4.62 11.94 -0.25
CA SER A 225 -4.91 13.15 -1.04
C SER A 225 -3.70 13.68 -1.81
N SER A 226 -2.48 13.29 -1.41
CA SER A 226 -1.28 13.40 -2.24
C SER A 226 -1.19 12.22 -3.21
N LYS A 227 -0.74 12.48 -4.44
CA LYS A 227 -0.55 11.42 -5.44
C LYS A 227 0.64 10.53 -5.05
N GLU A 228 1.78 11.10 -4.67
CA GLU A 228 2.96 10.29 -4.32
C GLU A 228 2.68 9.36 -3.13
N GLU A 229 1.94 9.83 -2.13
CA GLU A 229 1.59 9.00 -0.96
C GLU A 229 0.50 7.97 -1.27
N ALA A 230 -0.43 8.26 -2.19
CA ALA A 230 -1.40 7.28 -2.68
C ALA A 230 -0.76 6.16 -3.53
N ASP A 231 0.23 6.51 -4.36
CA ASP A 231 1.06 5.55 -5.10
C ASP A 231 1.91 4.72 -4.10
N GLY A 232 2.43 5.33 -3.02
CA GLY A 232 3.09 4.61 -1.92
C GLY A 232 2.18 3.62 -1.17
N VAL A 233 0.89 3.92 -1.00
CA VAL A 233 -0.11 2.95 -0.51
C VAL A 233 -0.29 1.80 -1.51
N HIS A 234 -0.35 2.09 -2.81
CA HIS A 234 -0.50 1.09 -3.87
C HIS A 234 0.69 0.11 -3.87
N ASN A 235 1.92 0.62 -3.92
CA ASN A 235 3.13 -0.20 -3.95
C ASN A 235 3.30 -1.02 -2.65
N THR A 236 2.81 -0.51 -1.51
CA THR A 236 2.74 -1.30 -0.28
C THR A 236 1.83 -2.52 -0.41
N LEU A 237 0.68 -2.40 -1.08
CA LEU A 237 -0.21 -3.54 -1.32
C LEU A 237 0.41 -4.54 -2.31
N ALA A 238 1.13 -4.05 -3.32
CA ALA A 238 1.88 -4.88 -4.28
C ALA A 238 2.97 -5.72 -3.62
N ILE A 239 3.76 -5.15 -2.69
CA ILE A 239 4.73 -5.92 -1.89
C ILE A 239 4.02 -7.08 -1.17
N ILE A 240 2.86 -6.84 -0.56
CA ILE A 240 2.12 -7.90 0.13
C ILE A 240 1.64 -8.96 -0.85
N GLU A 241 1.04 -8.57 -1.97
CA GLU A 241 0.59 -9.51 -3.02
C GLU A 241 1.73 -10.42 -3.44
N ASN A 242 2.82 -9.83 -3.93
CA ASN A 242 4.01 -10.53 -4.39
C ASN A 242 4.58 -11.49 -3.33
N MET A 243 4.76 -11.02 -2.09
CA MET A 243 5.26 -11.85 -1.00
C MET A 243 4.32 -13.02 -0.68
N THR A 244 2.99 -12.82 -0.76
CA THR A 244 2.01 -13.87 -0.51
C THR A 244 1.79 -14.83 -1.69
N GLU A 245 2.05 -14.40 -2.91
CA GLU A 245 2.08 -15.28 -4.09
C GLU A 245 3.33 -16.18 -4.05
N PHE A 246 4.51 -15.60 -3.79
CA PHE A 246 5.76 -16.35 -3.62
C PHE A 246 5.73 -17.29 -2.41
N ARG A 247 5.11 -16.85 -1.29
CA ARG A 247 5.01 -17.65 -0.06
C ARG A 247 3.66 -17.49 0.65
N PRO A 248 2.65 -18.31 0.31
CA PRO A 248 1.29 -18.23 0.86
C PRO A 248 1.20 -18.38 2.39
N GLU A 249 2.19 -18.98 3.05
CA GLU A 249 2.27 -19.06 4.52
C GLU A 249 2.29 -17.68 5.19
N ILE A 250 2.79 -16.64 4.50
CA ILE A 250 2.89 -15.27 5.02
C ILE A 250 1.50 -14.68 5.30
N CYS A 251 0.43 -15.11 4.61
CA CYS A 251 -0.93 -14.56 4.78
C CYS A 251 -1.44 -14.57 6.23
N ALA A 252 -1.12 -15.62 7.00
CA ALA A 252 -1.56 -15.73 8.39
C ALA A 252 -0.86 -14.72 9.31
N ASP A 253 0.45 -14.55 9.14
CA ASP A 253 1.28 -13.66 9.94
C ASP A 253 1.08 -12.20 9.52
N ALA A 254 0.90 -11.93 8.23
CA ALA A 254 0.59 -10.61 7.70
C ALA A 254 -0.72 -10.06 8.28
N ALA A 255 -1.77 -10.88 8.32
CA ALA A 255 -3.05 -10.52 8.93
C ALA A 255 -2.92 -10.19 10.43
N GLN A 256 -2.12 -10.97 11.18
CA GLN A 256 -1.85 -10.74 12.61
C GLN A 256 -0.95 -9.53 12.87
N GLN A 257 -0.07 -9.17 11.94
CA GLN A 257 0.79 -7.97 12.00
C GLN A 257 0.03 -6.65 11.76
N GLY A 258 -1.30 -6.68 11.73
CA GLY A 258 -2.18 -5.50 11.67
C GLY A 258 -2.73 -5.18 10.30
N LEU A 259 -2.25 -5.83 9.23
CA LEU A 259 -2.70 -5.57 7.86
C LEU A 259 -4.21 -5.75 7.70
N LEU A 260 -4.78 -6.83 8.26
CA LEU A 260 -6.22 -7.08 8.19
C LEU A 260 -7.04 -5.96 8.86
N GLN A 261 -6.56 -5.44 9.99
CA GLN A 261 -7.19 -4.32 10.68
C GLN A 261 -7.11 -3.02 9.85
N TRP A 262 -5.97 -2.78 9.19
CA TRP A 262 -5.79 -1.62 8.31
C TRP A 262 -6.68 -1.71 7.07
N LEU A 263 -6.75 -2.85 6.39
CA LEU A 263 -7.63 -3.09 5.23
C LEU A 263 -9.10 -2.85 5.59
N LEU A 264 -9.58 -3.38 6.72
CA LEU A 264 -10.95 -3.13 7.19
C LEU A 264 -11.21 -1.65 7.51
N LYS A 265 -10.23 -0.95 8.09
CA LYS A 265 -10.27 0.51 8.33
C LYS A 265 -10.37 1.29 7.01
N ARG A 266 -9.55 0.96 6.01
CA ARG A 266 -9.53 1.61 4.68
C ARG A 266 -10.79 1.34 3.88
N LEU A 267 -11.28 0.11 3.83
CA LEU A 267 -12.55 -0.25 3.18
C LEU A 267 -13.75 0.50 3.80
N LYS A 268 -13.77 0.64 5.14
CA LYS A 268 -14.82 1.35 5.89
C LYS A 268 -14.75 2.88 5.76
N ALA A 269 -13.64 3.44 5.28
CA ALA A 269 -13.44 4.88 5.18
C ALA A 269 -14.50 5.55 4.31
N LYS A 270 -14.95 6.74 4.72
CA LYS A 270 -15.97 7.53 4.03
C LYS A 270 -15.36 8.43 2.95
N MET A 271 -14.66 7.79 2.02
CA MET A 271 -14.05 8.40 0.84
C MET A 271 -14.73 7.89 -0.44
N PRO A 272 -14.54 8.55 -1.59
CA PRO A 272 -14.92 8.01 -2.89
C PRO A 272 -14.32 6.62 -3.14
N PHE A 273 -14.86 5.90 -4.13
CA PHE A 273 -14.19 4.73 -4.66
C PHE A 273 -12.95 5.14 -5.47
N ASP A 274 -11.86 4.38 -5.31
CA ASP A 274 -10.56 4.58 -5.94
C ASP A 274 -9.86 3.23 -6.16
N ALA A 275 -8.77 3.22 -6.94
CA ALA A 275 -8.02 2.01 -7.24
C ALA A 275 -7.47 1.32 -5.97
N ASN A 276 -7.00 2.10 -4.99
CA ASN A 276 -6.53 1.55 -3.72
C ASN A 276 -7.65 0.87 -2.92
N LYS A 277 -8.91 1.33 -3.01
CA LYS A 277 -10.07 0.65 -2.41
C LYS A 277 -10.41 -0.67 -3.10
N LEU A 278 -10.27 -0.75 -4.42
CA LEU A 278 -10.36 -2.03 -5.15
C LEU A 278 -9.25 -2.97 -4.67
N TYR A 279 -8.00 -2.52 -4.69
CA TYR A 279 -6.85 -3.35 -4.36
C TYR A 279 -6.89 -3.85 -2.91
N CYS A 280 -7.35 -3.01 -1.98
CA CYS A 280 -7.63 -3.43 -0.60
C CYS A 280 -8.63 -4.60 -0.49
N SER A 281 -9.57 -4.74 -1.43
CA SER A 281 -10.50 -5.88 -1.44
C SER A 281 -9.86 -7.15 -2.01
N GLU A 282 -8.95 -7.02 -2.97
CA GLU A 282 -8.20 -8.12 -3.59
C GLU A 282 -7.21 -8.72 -2.57
N ILE A 283 -6.39 -7.88 -1.93
CA ILE A 283 -5.51 -8.31 -0.82
C ILE A 283 -6.33 -8.94 0.32
N LEU A 284 -7.50 -8.39 0.66
CA LEU A 284 -8.39 -8.98 1.66
C LEU A 284 -8.88 -10.38 1.25
N ALA A 285 -9.17 -10.61 -0.04
CA ALA A 285 -9.55 -11.92 -0.54
C ALA A 285 -8.39 -12.92 -0.47
N ILE A 286 -7.18 -12.51 -0.87
CA ILE A 286 -5.95 -13.33 -0.79
C ILE A 286 -5.70 -13.78 0.66
N LEU A 287 -5.73 -12.86 1.63
CA LEU A 287 -5.49 -13.17 3.05
C LEU A 287 -6.50 -14.16 3.66
N LEU A 288 -7.73 -14.20 3.14
CA LEU A 288 -8.82 -15.08 3.59
C LEU A 288 -8.91 -16.40 2.80
N GLN A 289 -8.22 -16.49 1.66
CA GLN A 289 -8.22 -17.68 0.82
C GLN A 289 -7.54 -18.83 1.57
N ASN A 290 -8.25 -19.95 1.70
CA ASN A 290 -7.81 -21.16 2.41
C ASN A 290 -7.31 -20.97 3.87
N ASN A 291 -7.56 -19.82 4.50
CA ASN A 291 -7.04 -19.47 5.83
C ASN A 291 -8.16 -19.25 6.86
N ASP A 292 -8.53 -20.32 7.58
CA ASP A 292 -9.61 -20.27 8.58
C ASP A 292 -9.27 -19.40 9.80
N GLY A 293 -7.98 -19.31 10.17
CA GLY A 293 -7.53 -18.45 11.28
C GLY A 293 -7.72 -16.97 10.97
N THR A 294 -7.38 -16.54 9.75
CA THR A 294 -7.63 -15.16 9.29
C THR A 294 -9.12 -14.85 9.17
N ARG A 295 -9.97 -15.84 8.83
CA ARG A 295 -11.44 -15.67 8.83
C ARG A 295 -12.02 -15.51 10.23
N GLU A 296 -11.51 -16.25 11.22
CA GLU A 296 -11.89 -16.06 12.62
C GLU A 296 -11.47 -14.67 13.12
N LEU A 297 -10.23 -14.25 12.85
CA LEU A 297 -9.72 -12.91 13.18
C LEU A 297 -10.54 -11.78 12.53
N LEU A 298 -10.98 -11.94 11.27
CA LEU A 298 -11.89 -10.99 10.61
C LEU A 298 -13.22 -10.85 11.37
N GLY A 299 -13.75 -11.97 11.86
CA GLY A 299 -14.96 -11.99 12.69
C GLY A 299 -14.76 -11.27 14.03
N GLU A 300 -13.59 -11.44 14.68
CA GLU A 300 -13.24 -10.74 15.93
C GLU A 300 -13.07 -9.21 15.75
N LEU A 301 -12.73 -8.75 14.54
CA LEU A 301 -12.55 -7.35 14.18
C LEU A 301 -13.84 -6.66 13.66
N ASP A 302 -15.03 -7.23 13.91
CA ASP A 302 -16.33 -6.81 13.35
C ASP A 302 -16.33 -6.73 11.80
N GLY A 303 -15.42 -7.45 11.13
CA GLY A 303 -15.20 -7.35 9.68
C GLY A 303 -16.41 -7.75 8.85
N THR A 304 -17.23 -8.70 9.32
CA THR A 304 -18.47 -9.09 8.66
C THR A 304 -19.45 -7.92 8.53
N ASP A 305 -19.57 -7.08 9.55
CA ASP A 305 -20.43 -5.88 9.50
C ASP A 305 -19.84 -4.82 8.56
N VAL A 306 -18.52 -4.72 8.45
CA VAL A 306 -17.86 -3.84 7.45
C VAL A 306 -18.17 -4.28 6.02
N LEU A 307 -18.04 -5.57 5.73
CA LEU A 307 -18.37 -6.15 4.42
C LEU A 307 -19.85 -5.93 4.07
N LEU A 308 -20.76 -6.25 4.99
CA LEU A 308 -22.20 -6.04 4.82
C LEU A 308 -22.55 -4.56 4.63
N GLN A 309 -21.81 -3.64 5.26
CA GLN A 309 -21.98 -2.20 5.08
C GLN A 309 -21.54 -1.76 3.68
N GLN A 310 -20.36 -2.18 3.18
CA GLN A 310 -19.91 -1.82 1.82
C GLN A 310 -20.87 -2.39 0.76
N LEU A 311 -21.21 -3.67 0.84
CA LEU A 311 -22.19 -4.32 -0.05
C LEU A 311 -23.60 -3.72 0.03
N SER A 312 -23.96 -3.01 1.12
CA SER A 312 -25.28 -2.40 1.24
C SER A 312 -25.56 -1.29 0.25
N VAL A 313 -24.52 -0.63 -0.27
CA VAL A 313 -24.62 0.44 -1.28
C VAL A 313 -25.23 -0.11 -2.57
N PHE A 314 -24.75 -1.27 -3.02
CA PHE A 314 -25.15 -1.91 -4.28
C PHE A 314 -26.52 -2.62 -4.24
N LYS A 315 -27.23 -2.60 -3.10
CA LYS A 315 -28.56 -3.25 -2.96
C LYS A 315 -29.71 -2.51 -3.67
N ARG A 316 -29.49 -1.28 -4.12
CA ARG A 316 -30.52 -0.40 -4.72
C ARG A 316 -30.04 0.39 -5.93
N HIS A 317 -28.74 0.39 -6.18
CA HIS A 317 -28.07 1.11 -7.25
C HIS A 317 -27.03 0.15 -7.79
N ASP A 318 -27.01 -0.05 -9.09
CA ASP A 318 -25.93 -0.81 -9.71
C ASP A 318 -24.62 -0.01 -9.57
N PRO A 319 -23.46 -0.70 -9.52
CA PRO A 319 -22.13 -0.10 -9.61
C PRO A 319 -21.99 0.95 -10.73
N SER A 320 -21.24 2.02 -10.47
CA SER A 320 -21.17 3.19 -11.35
C SER A 320 -20.13 3.04 -12.46
N THR A 321 -19.11 2.22 -12.23
CA THR A 321 -18.01 1.94 -13.16
C THR A 321 -17.79 0.43 -13.26
N ALA A 322 -16.99 -0.01 -14.24
CA ALA A 322 -16.68 -1.43 -14.42
C ALA A 322 -15.79 -1.98 -13.29
N GLU A 323 -14.94 -1.16 -12.69
CA GLU A 323 -14.10 -1.55 -11.53
C GLU A 323 -14.95 -1.75 -10.27
N GLU A 324 -16.02 -0.97 -10.10
CA GLU A 324 -17.00 -1.19 -9.03
C GLU A 324 -17.89 -2.43 -9.28
N GLN A 325 -18.02 -2.91 -10.54
CA GLN A 325 -19.11 -3.80 -10.99
C GLN A 325 -18.93 -5.27 -10.63
#